data_AF-A0AB39UWV5-F1
#
_entry.id   AF-A0AB39UWV5-F1
#
_cell.length_a   1.000
_cell.length_b   1.000
_cell.length_c   1.000
_cell.angle_alpha   90.00
_cell.angle_beta   90.00
_cell.angle_gamma   90.00
#
_symmetry.space_group_name_H-M   'P 1'
#
loop_
_entity.id
_entity.type
_entity.pdbx_description
1 polymer ?
#
loop_
_entity_poly.entity_id
_entity_poly.type
_entity_poly.pdbx_seq_one_letter_code
_entity_poly.pdbx_strand_id
1 'polypeptide(L)'
;MTPVSNYLPGRALRTLERLGNLMCPGVEGMPAFSATGCLHALDELLAATPEADRRDLRHLLLVLSVWPDRGLAWLLRVAGRAEDAWSPLRPLLRQLDLGLRGIVYSLYYSDLGYLNQSSGVHAAMDYHIHCEQEH
;
A
#
# COMPACT_ATOMS: atom_id res chain seq x y z
N MET A 1 -12.39 -8.97 -2.14
CA MET A 1 -13.61 -8.14 -2.27
C MET A 1 -13.23 -6.76 -1.79
N THR A 2 -13.22 -5.74 -2.66
CA THR A 2 -12.73 -4.41 -2.28
C THR A 2 -13.68 -3.77 -1.27
N PRO A 3 -13.21 -3.32 -0.09
CA PRO A 3 -14.07 -2.72 0.94
C PRO A 3 -14.66 -1.39 0.51
N VAL A 4 -15.68 -0.92 1.24
CA VAL A 4 -16.18 0.45 1.14
C VAL A 4 -15.33 1.33 2.07
N SER A 5 -14.83 2.46 1.57
CA SER A 5 -14.03 3.43 2.33
C SER A 5 -14.79 4.74 2.46
N ASN A 6 -14.66 5.40 3.61
CA ASN A 6 -15.20 6.72 3.88
C ASN A 6 -14.34 7.84 3.25
N TYR A 7 -13.06 7.56 2.95
CA TYR A 7 -12.11 8.55 2.46
C TYR A 7 -11.77 8.40 0.97
N LEU A 8 -11.71 7.16 0.46
CA LEU A 8 -11.36 6.87 -0.93
C LEU A 8 -12.55 6.32 -1.73
N PRO A 9 -12.77 6.80 -2.97
CA PRO A 9 -13.77 6.22 -3.85
C PRO A 9 -13.34 4.82 -4.33
N GLY A 10 -14.30 3.97 -4.68
CA GLY A 10 -14.03 2.58 -5.10
C GLY A 10 -13.05 2.42 -6.27
N ARG A 11 -12.92 3.41 -7.16
CA ARG A 11 -11.89 3.41 -8.23
C ARG A 11 -10.48 3.60 -7.67
N ALA A 12 -10.31 4.50 -6.69
CA ALA A 12 -9.04 4.73 -6.02
C ALA A 12 -8.63 3.49 -5.21
N LEU A 13 -9.58 2.87 -4.51
CA LEU A 13 -9.36 1.62 -3.77
C LEU A 13 -8.89 0.47 -4.67
N ARG A 14 -9.57 0.25 -5.81
CA ARG A 14 -9.12 -0.74 -6.80
C ARG A 14 -7.74 -0.45 -7.36
N THR A 15 -7.39 0.82 -7.52
CA THR A 15 -6.06 1.22 -7.98
C THR A 15 -5.00 0.92 -6.93
N LEU A 16 -5.30 1.21 -5.65
CA LEU A 16 -4.43 0.85 -4.54
C LEU A 16 -4.24 -0.66 -4.41
N GLU A 17 -5.32 -1.45 -4.55
CA GLU A 17 -5.26 -2.92 -4.56
C GLU A 17 -4.36 -3.45 -5.69
N ARG A 18 -4.50 -2.90 -6.90
CA ARG A 18 -3.65 -3.24 -8.06
C ARG A 18 -2.18 -2.88 -7.80
N LEU A 19 -1.91 -1.69 -7.26
CA LEU A 19 -0.55 -1.27 -6.89
C LEU A 19 0.03 -2.21 -5.82
N GLY A 20 -0.74 -2.53 -4.79
CA GLY A 20 -0.36 -3.48 -3.75
C GLY A 20 -0.02 -4.85 -4.31
N ASN A 21 -0.85 -5.39 -5.21
CA ASN A 21 -0.55 -6.68 -5.88
C ASN A 21 0.69 -6.63 -6.78
N LEU A 22 0.99 -5.49 -7.41
CA LEU A 22 2.23 -5.34 -8.20
C LEU A 22 3.49 -5.32 -7.31
N MET A 23 3.37 -4.84 -6.09
CA MET A 23 4.47 -4.70 -5.13
C MET A 23 4.63 -5.94 -4.25
N CYS A 24 3.51 -6.57 -3.89
CA CYS A 24 3.39 -7.79 -3.09
C CYS A 24 2.46 -8.79 -3.83
N PRO A 25 2.95 -9.46 -4.89
CA PRO A 25 2.14 -10.38 -5.70
C PRO A 25 1.82 -11.70 -5.00
N GLY A 26 2.45 -12.00 -3.85
CA GLY A 26 2.38 -13.28 -3.17
C GLY A 26 3.33 -14.30 -3.81
N VAL A 27 4.39 -14.66 -3.08
CA VAL A 27 5.38 -15.67 -3.48
C VAL A 27 5.75 -16.52 -2.27
N GLU A 28 6.05 -17.80 -2.49
CA GLU A 28 6.62 -18.75 -1.50
C GLU A 28 6.02 -18.65 -0.08
N GLY A 29 4.71 -18.86 0.04
CA GLY A 29 4.04 -18.91 1.36
C GLY A 29 3.52 -17.57 1.88
N MET A 30 3.84 -16.44 1.21
CA MET A 30 3.26 -15.14 1.52
C MET A 30 2.00 -14.86 0.68
N PRO A 31 0.90 -14.36 1.30
CA PRO A 31 -0.32 -14.00 0.56
C PRO A 31 -0.10 -12.79 -0.35
N ALA A 32 -0.83 -12.72 -1.46
CA ALA A 32 -0.88 -11.50 -2.26
C ALA A 32 -1.54 -10.35 -1.46
N PHE A 33 -1.23 -9.10 -1.77
CA PHE A 33 -1.82 -7.93 -1.10
C PHE A 33 -3.36 -7.97 -1.08
N SER A 34 -3.98 -8.32 -2.21
CA SER A 34 -5.44 -8.46 -2.30
C SER A 34 -6.03 -9.62 -1.48
N ALA A 35 -5.20 -10.60 -1.09
CA ALA A 35 -5.61 -11.75 -0.29
C ALA A 35 -5.54 -11.48 1.22
N THR A 36 -4.79 -10.46 1.69
CA THR A 36 -4.65 -10.17 3.12
C THR A 36 -5.86 -9.47 3.73
N GLY A 37 -6.70 -8.83 2.91
CA GLY A 37 -7.83 -8.02 3.41
C GLY A 37 -7.41 -6.72 4.11
N CYS A 38 -6.12 -6.35 4.08
CA CYS A 38 -5.58 -5.17 4.76
C CYS A 38 -6.21 -3.83 4.34
N LEU A 39 -6.87 -3.78 3.17
CA LEU A 39 -7.63 -2.60 2.74
C LEU A 39 -8.77 -2.22 3.69
N HIS A 40 -9.20 -3.11 4.58
CA HIS A 40 -10.18 -2.77 5.62
C HIS A 40 -9.63 -1.80 6.67
N ALA A 41 -8.34 -1.87 6.99
CA ALA A 41 -7.67 -0.98 7.92
C ALA A 41 -7.27 0.37 7.29
N LEU A 42 -7.49 0.53 5.98
CA LEU A 42 -7.15 1.75 5.26
C LEU A 42 -7.85 2.99 5.84
N ASP A 43 -9.12 2.86 6.24
CA ASP A 43 -9.85 4.01 6.79
C ASP A 43 -9.25 4.48 8.12
N GLU A 44 -8.76 3.56 8.95
CA GLU A 44 -8.07 3.90 10.20
C GLU A 44 -6.74 4.61 9.93
N LEU A 45 -5.96 4.11 8.96
CA LEU A 45 -4.72 4.75 8.53
C LEU A 45 -4.97 6.17 8.00
N LEU A 46 -6.01 6.33 7.18
CA LEU A 46 -6.38 7.63 6.61
C LEU A 46 -7.00 8.56 7.65
N ALA A 47 -7.69 8.06 8.67
CA ALA A 47 -8.24 8.89 9.74
C ALA A 47 -7.14 9.67 10.50
N ALA A 48 -5.96 9.06 10.67
CA ALA A 48 -4.79 9.71 11.26
C ALA A 48 -4.02 10.63 10.29
N THR A 49 -4.36 10.60 8.99
CA THR A 49 -3.66 11.36 7.94
C THR A 49 -4.30 12.74 7.76
N PRO A 50 -3.51 13.82 7.61
CA PRO A 50 -4.04 15.16 7.32
C PRO A 50 -5.00 15.19 6.12
N GLU A 51 -5.98 16.08 6.13
CA GLU A 51 -7.00 16.16 5.06
C GLU A 51 -6.41 16.50 3.68
N ALA A 52 -5.40 17.37 3.64
CA ALA A 52 -4.69 17.70 2.41
C ALA A 52 -4.04 16.46 1.79
N ASP A 53 -3.30 15.69 2.60
CA ASP A 53 -2.60 14.48 2.15
C ASP A 53 -3.57 13.38 1.70
N ARG A 54 -4.69 13.20 2.42
CA ARG A 54 -5.79 12.29 2.02
C ARG A 54 -6.35 12.67 0.65
N ARG A 55 -6.59 13.96 0.45
CA ARG A 55 -7.11 14.49 -0.81
C ARG A 55 -6.11 14.27 -1.94
N ASP A 56 -4.84 14.55 -1.72
CA ASP A 56 -3.81 14.41 -2.75
C ASP A 56 -3.59 12.94 -3.12
N LEU A 57 -3.57 12.03 -2.13
CA LEU A 57 -3.56 10.59 -2.36
C LEU A 57 -4.78 10.13 -3.18
N ARG A 58 -5.97 10.61 -2.84
CA ARG A 58 -7.20 10.31 -3.60
C ARG A 58 -7.06 10.75 -5.05
N HIS A 59 -6.59 11.96 -5.31
CA HIS A 59 -6.41 12.45 -6.68
C HIS A 59 -5.38 11.64 -7.43
N LEU A 60 -4.24 11.35 -6.81
CA LEU A 60 -3.19 10.50 -7.37
C LEU A 60 -3.75 9.13 -7.79
N LEU A 61 -4.44 8.42 -6.88
CA LEU A 61 -5.02 7.11 -7.17
C LEU A 61 -6.11 7.17 -8.25
N LEU A 62 -6.89 8.25 -8.33
CA LEU A 62 -7.85 8.45 -9.40
C LEU A 62 -7.16 8.67 -10.76
N VAL A 63 -6.08 9.44 -10.80
CA VAL A 63 -5.28 9.62 -12.02
C VAL A 63 -4.63 8.31 -12.45
N LEU A 64 -4.14 7.51 -11.51
CA LEU A 64 -3.58 6.19 -11.79
C LEU A 64 -4.65 5.16 -12.18
N SER A 65 -5.92 5.39 -11.82
CA SER A 65 -7.00 4.43 -12.12
C SER A 65 -7.25 4.20 -13.61
N VAL A 66 -6.91 5.18 -14.46
CA VAL A 66 -7.04 5.06 -15.92
C VAL A 66 -5.87 4.32 -16.57
N TRP A 67 -4.80 4.05 -15.82
CA TRP A 67 -3.61 3.36 -16.34
C TRP A 67 -3.78 1.83 -16.32
N PRO A 68 -3.32 1.10 -17.35
CA PRO A 68 -3.27 -0.36 -17.32
C PRO A 68 -2.18 -0.86 -16.35
N ASP A 69 -2.25 -2.12 -15.91
CA ASP A 69 -1.31 -2.69 -14.93
C ASP A 69 0.16 -2.56 -15.36
N ARG A 70 0.42 -2.73 -16.66
CA ARG A 70 1.77 -2.54 -17.24
C ARG A 70 2.28 -1.12 -17.04
N GLY A 71 1.39 -0.12 -17.16
CA GLY A 71 1.71 1.29 -16.95
C GLY A 71 1.99 1.58 -15.47
N LEU A 72 1.18 1.03 -14.57
CA LEU A 72 1.42 1.14 -13.12
C LEU A 72 2.74 0.48 -12.70
N ALA A 73 3.03 -0.71 -13.21
CA ALA A 73 4.28 -1.41 -12.96
C ALA A 73 5.49 -0.63 -13.49
N TRP A 74 5.36 -0.03 -14.68
CA TRP A 74 6.39 0.85 -15.23
C TRP A 74 6.61 2.08 -14.37
N LEU A 75 5.54 2.75 -13.94
CA LEU A 75 5.62 3.91 -13.05
C LEU A 75 6.34 3.57 -11.74
N LEU A 76 5.99 2.44 -11.10
CA LEU A 76 6.65 1.98 -9.88
C LEU A 76 8.16 1.72 -10.09
N ARG A 77 8.54 1.15 -11.25
CA ARG A 77 9.97 0.93 -11.58
C ARG A 77 10.73 2.23 -11.83
N VAL A 78 10.08 3.23 -12.41
CA VAL A 78 10.68 4.56 -12.66
C VAL A 78 10.79 5.33 -11.35
N ALA A 79 9.74 5.30 -10.52
CA ALA A 79 9.74 5.92 -9.20
C ALA A 79 10.82 5.31 -8.29
N GLY A 80 10.98 3.98 -8.32
CA GLY A 80 12.05 3.28 -7.59
C GLY A 80 13.47 3.52 -8.15
N ARG A 81 13.59 4.13 -9.34
CA ARG A 81 14.86 4.60 -9.92
C ARG A 81 14.93 6.13 -9.94
N ALA A 82 14.32 6.81 -8.96
CA ALA A 82 14.35 8.27 -8.87
C ALA A 82 15.78 8.83 -8.86
N GLU A 83 16.77 8.07 -8.38
CA GLU A 83 18.18 8.48 -8.44
C GLU A 83 18.69 8.62 -9.88
N ASP A 84 18.23 7.81 -10.83
CA ASP A 84 18.64 7.90 -12.23
C ASP A 84 17.83 8.95 -13.02
N ALA A 85 16.81 9.56 -12.41
CA ALA A 85 15.93 10.51 -13.06
C ALA A 85 16.55 11.90 -13.20
N TRP A 86 16.04 12.65 -14.19
CA TRP A 86 16.39 14.06 -14.38
C TRP A 86 16.21 14.88 -13.09
N SER A 87 17.18 15.76 -12.82
CA SER A 87 17.30 16.54 -11.58
C SER A 87 16.00 17.18 -11.06
N PRO A 88 15.14 17.82 -11.89
CA PRO A 88 13.90 18.44 -11.38
C PRO A 88 12.79 17.43 -11.01
N LEU A 89 12.79 16.23 -11.59
CA LEU A 89 11.76 15.21 -11.34
C LEU A 89 12.14 14.25 -10.21
N ARG A 90 13.44 14.15 -9.90
CA ARG A 90 13.98 13.32 -8.82
C ARG A 90 13.23 13.48 -7.48
N PRO A 91 12.98 14.69 -6.94
CA PRO A 91 12.26 14.82 -5.66
C PRO A 91 10.81 14.33 -5.73
N LEU A 92 10.12 14.57 -6.85
CA LEU A 92 8.74 14.14 -7.05
C LEU A 92 8.64 12.61 -7.18
N LEU A 93 9.51 11.99 -7.96
CA LEU A 93 9.57 10.53 -8.10
C LEU A 93 9.91 9.84 -6.78
N ARG A 94 10.82 10.43 -6.00
CA ARG A 94 11.14 9.92 -4.67
C ARG A 94 9.97 10.03 -3.70
N GLN A 95 9.27 11.16 -3.70
CA GLN A 95 8.06 11.34 -2.88
C GLN A 95 6.97 10.34 -3.28
N LEU A 96 6.78 10.12 -4.58
CA LEU A 96 5.83 9.13 -5.09
C LEU A 96 6.18 7.71 -4.65
N ASP A 97 7.45 7.31 -4.79
CA ASP A 97 7.93 5.99 -4.39
C ASP A 97 7.75 5.77 -2.88
N LEU A 98 8.19 6.72 -2.06
CA LEU A 98 8.06 6.67 -0.60
C LEU A 98 6.59 6.67 -0.15
N GLY A 99 5.74 7.50 -0.77
CA GLY A 99 4.33 7.58 -0.42
C GLY A 99 3.56 6.30 -0.75
N LEU A 100 3.75 5.77 -1.96
CA LEU A 100 3.07 4.54 -2.39
C LEU A 100 3.60 3.31 -1.65
N ARG A 101 4.93 3.15 -1.52
CA ARG A 101 5.53 2.06 -0.74
C ARG A 101 5.16 2.14 0.73
N GLY A 102 5.19 3.35 1.31
CA GLY A 102 4.80 3.57 2.69
C GLY A 102 3.40 3.05 2.97
N ILE A 103 2.40 3.52 2.22
CA ILE A 103 1.01 3.08 2.41
C ILE A 103 0.85 1.57 2.16
N VAL A 104 1.41 1.05 1.06
CA VAL A 104 1.27 -0.37 0.70
C VAL A 104 1.91 -1.27 1.77
N TYR A 105 3.15 -0.98 2.19
CA TYR A 105 3.83 -1.80 3.19
C TYR A 105 3.28 -1.61 4.60
N SER A 106 2.88 -0.40 4.98
CA SER A 106 2.18 -0.17 6.25
C SER A 106 0.91 -1.02 6.33
N LEU A 107 0.10 -1.06 5.28
CA LEU A 107 -1.10 -1.89 5.26
C LEU A 107 -0.76 -3.38 5.22
N TYR A 108 0.16 -3.79 4.34
CA TYR A 108 0.52 -5.19 4.15
C TYR A 108 1.11 -5.83 5.42
N TYR A 109 1.91 -5.09 6.18
CA TYR A 109 2.52 -5.55 7.43
C TYR A 109 1.75 -5.14 8.70
N SER A 110 0.63 -4.43 8.59
CA SER A 110 -0.16 -4.02 9.78
C SER A 110 -0.79 -5.19 10.55
N ASP A 111 -0.81 -6.38 9.98
CA ASP A 111 -1.53 -7.57 10.45
C ASP A 111 -3.05 -7.42 10.64
N LEU A 112 -3.61 -6.26 10.30
CA LEU A 112 -5.04 -5.97 10.34
C LEU A 112 -5.72 -6.56 9.10
N GLY A 113 -5.93 -7.87 9.10
CA GLY A 113 -6.65 -8.57 8.04
C GLY A 113 -8.17 -8.41 8.11
N TYR A 114 -8.89 -9.10 7.21
CA TYR A 114 -10.35 -9.10 7.21
C TYR A 114 -10.91 -9.81 8.46
N LEU A 115 -11.86 -9.17 9.16
CA LEU A 115 -12.58 -9.72 10.33
C LEU A 115 -11.69 -10.14 11.51
N ASN A 116 -10.70 -9.33 11.90
CA ASN A 116 -9.78 -9.64 13.02
C ASN A 116 -8.99 -10.95 12.84
N GLN A 117 -8.93 -11.50 11.62
CA GLN A 117 -8.00 -12.57 11.30
C GLN A 117 -6.67 -11.95 10.90
N SER A 118 -5.57 -12.49 11.43
CA SER A 118 -4.24 -12.06 11.05
C SER A 118 -4.09 -12.15 9.54
N SER A 119 -3.34 -11.21 8.97
CA SER A 119 -3.12 -11.10 7.52
C SER A 119 -2.45 -12.33 6.90
N GLY A 120 -2.03 -13.29 7.71
CA GLY A 120 -1.19 -14.43 7.34
C GLY A 120 0.27 -14.05 7.11
N VAL A 121 0.60 -12.77 6.99
CA VAL A 121 1.95 -12.27 6.72
C VAL A 121 2.87 -12.50 7.91
N HIS A 122 2.40 -12.21 9.13
CA HIS A 122 3.19 -12.42 10.36
C HIS A 122 3.39 -13.90 10.67
N ALA A 123 2.38 -14.72 10.38
CA ALA A 123 2.48 -16.18 10.49
C ALA A 123 3.44 -16.79 9.46
N ALA A 124 3.47 -16.27 8.23
CA ALA A 124 4.43 -16.68 7.21
C ALA A 124 5.86 -16.21 7.50
N MET A 125 6.01 -15.10 8.25
CA MET A 125 7.31 -14.58 8.69
C MET A 125 7.84 -15.23 9.97
N ASP A 126 7.13 -16.19 10.58
CA ASP A 126 7.47 -16.80 11.87
C ASP A 126 7.77 -15.75 12.97
N TYR A 127 6.98 -14.66 12.97
CA TYR A 127 7.21 -13.53 13.86
C TYR A 127 6.71 -13.85 15.28
N HIS A 128 7.60 -14.31 16.15
CA HIS A 128 7.35 -14.50 17.58
C HIS A 128 7.78 -13.25 18.37
N ILE A 129 6.82 -12.51 18.93
CA ILE A 129 7.12 -11.42 19.89
C ILE A 129 7.53 -12.06 21.22
N HIS A 130 8.83 -12.03 21.52
CA HIS A 130 9.35 -12.36 22.84
C HIS A 130 9.38 -11.07 23.68
N CYS A 131 8.31 -10.81 24.44
CA CYS A 131 8.34 -9.77 25.47
C CYS A 131 9.03 -10.34 26.71
N GLU A 132 10.31 -10.05 26.93
CA GLU A 132 10.88 -10.17 28.27
C GLU A 132 10.41 -8.98 29.11
N GLN A 133 9.73 -9.29 30.22
CA GLN A 133 9.44 -8.29 31.25
C GLN A 133 10.73 -8.05 32.04
N GLU A 134 11.38 -6.92 31.81
CA GLU A 134 12.44 -6.45 32.70
C GLU A 134 11.83 -6.16 34.07
N HIS A 135 12.27 -6.93 35.07
CA HIS A 135 11.88 -6.85 36.48
C HIS A 135 12.89 -5.99 37.26
#